data_AF-X8DVH9-F1
#
_entry.id   AF-X8DVH9-F1
#
_cell.length_a   1.000
_cell.length_b   1.000
_cell.length_c   1.000
_cell.angle_alpha   90.00
_cell.angle_beta   90.00
_cell.angle_gamma   90.00
#
_symmetry.space_group_name_H-M   'P 1'
#
loop_
_entity.id
_entity.type
_entity.pdbx_description
1 polymer ?
#
loop_
_entity_poly.entity_id
_entity_poly.type
_entity_poly.pdbx_seq_one_letter_code
_entity_poly.pdbx_strand_id
1 'polypeptide(L)' 'MTELVIAELNSLAEQSVNDTGRIAQSVRRVVGKWVGETYRRQPMIVPTVLTVD' A
#
# COMPACT_ATOMS: atom_id res chain seq x y z
N MET A 1 -1.85 6.78 9.06
CA MET A 1 -1.96 6.24 7.68
C MET A 1 -0.66 6.44 6.92
N THR A 2 -0.15 7.67 6.78
CA THR A 2 1.08 7.97 6.03
C THR A 2 2.27 7.09 6.45
N GLU A 3 2.55 7.00 7.76
CA GLU A 3 3.61 6.13 8.31
C GLU A 3 3.47 4.65 7.90
N LEU A 4 2.23 4.15 7.80
CA LEU A 4 1.95 2.76 7.45
C LEU A 4 2.22 2.49 5.96
N VAL A 5 1.94 3.47 5.10
CA VAL A 5 2.30 3.39 3.67
C VAL A 5 3.81 3.49 3.49
N ILE A 6 4.48 4.40 4.20
CA ILE A 6 5.94 4.56 4.16
C ILE A 6 6.64 3.27 4.59
N ALA A 7 6.23 2.69 5.72
CA ALA A 7 6.79 1.44 6.22
C ALA A 7 6.65 0.30 5.21
N GLU A 8 5.49 0.17 4.57
CA GLU A 8 5.26 -0.84 3.55
C GLU A 8 6.13 -0.61 2.31
N LEU A 9 6.22 0.63 1.82
CA LEU A 9 7.06 0.97 0.67
C LEU A 9 8.55 0.71 0.95
N ASN A 10 9.04 1.02 2.15
CA ASN A 10 10.41 0.72 2.55
C ASN A 10 10.67 -0.79 2.56
N SER A 11 9.74 -1.58 3.11
CA SER A 11 9.86 -3.06 3.11
C SER A 11 9.90 -3.64 1.70
N LEU A 12 9.11 -3.10 0.77
CA LEU A 12 9.13 -3.51 -0.63
C LEU A 12 10.42 -3.10 -1.34
N ALA A 13 10.95 -1.93 -1.01
CA ALA A 13 12.22 -1.44 -1.55
C ALA A 13 13.40 -2.32 -1.09
N GLU A 14 13.44 -2.73 0.17
CA GLU A 14 14.42 -3.69 0.71
C GLU A 14 14.38 -5.03 -0.05
N GLN A 15 13.19 -5.44 -0.50
CA GLN A 15 12.98 -6.65 -1.31
C GLN A 15 13.22 -6.42 -2.82
N SER A 16 13.70 -5.24 -3.22
CA SER A 16 13.91 -4.85 -4.62
C SER A 16 12.67 -5.03 -5.50
N VAL A 17 11.47 -4.79 -4.95
CA VAL A 17 10.21 -4.90 -5.68
C VAL A 17 9.98 -3.63 -6.49
N ASN A 18 10.11 -3.72 -7.81
CA ASN A 18 9.87 -2.61 -8.74
C ASN A 18 8.58 -2.77 -9.57
N ASP A 19 7.87 -3.89 -9.43
CA ASP A 19 6.61 -4.12 -10.13
C ASP A 19 5.50 -3.25 -9.54
N THR A 20 4.94 -2.36 -10.38
CA THR A 20 3.95 -1.36 -9.95
C THR A 20 2.65 -2.01 -9.45
N GLY A 21 2.23 -3.12 -10.04
CA GLY A 21 1.05 -3.88 -9.64
C GLY A 21 1.22 -4.48 -8.24
N ARG A 22 2.38 -5.06 -7.95
CA ARG A 22 2.72 -5.59 -6.63
C ARG A 22 2.77 -4.48 -5.57
N ILE A 23 3.37 -3.33 -5.88
CA ILE A 23 3.39 -2.17 -4.98
C ILE A 23 1.97 -1.70 -4.67
N ALA A 24 1.16 -1.47 -5.70
CA ALA A 24 -0.24 -1.07 -5.55
C ALA A 24 -1.02 -2.08 -4.70
N GLN A 25 -0.85 -3.38 -4.95
CA GLN A 25 -1.57 -4.41 -4.22
C GLN A 25 -1.15 -4.48 -2.75
N SER A 26 0.14 -4.32 -2.44
CA SER A 26 0.60 -4.31 -1.05
C SER A 26 0.03 -3.13 -0.28
N VAL A 27 0.14 -1.92 -0.84
CA VAL A 27 -0.43 -0.70 -0.24
C VAL A 27 -1.94 -0.84 -0.01
N ARG A 28 -2.69 -1.36 -0.99
CA ARG A 28 -4.13 -1.63 -0.85
C ARG A 28 -4.43 -2.54 0.33
N ARG A 29 -3.66 -3.61 0.52
CA ARG A 29 -3.86 -4.60 1.60
C ARG A 29 -3.61 -3.97 2.97
N VAL A 30 -2.50 -3.27 3.14
CA VAL A 30 -2.12 -2.70 4.44
C VAL A 30 -3.08 -1.58 4.83
N VAL A 31 -3.41 -0.67 3.90
CA VAL A 31 -4.40 0.39 4.16
C VAL A 31 -5.79 -0.21 4.40
N GLY A 32 -6.22 -1.18 3.59
CA GLY A 32 -7.53 -1.81 3.73
C GLY A 32 -7.70 -2.53 5.07
N LYS A 33 -6.67 -3.23 5.55
CA LYS A 33 -6.67 -3.84 6.89
C LYS A 33 -6.83 -2.77 7.97
N TRP A 34 -6.01 -1.72 7.94
CA TRP A 34 -6.06 -0.64 8.91
C TRP A 34 -7.43 0.08 8.93
N VAL A 35 -8.04 0.34 7.76
CA VAL A 35 -9.39 0.93 7.66
C VAL A 35 -10.44 0.01 8.27
N GLY A 36 -10.35 -1.30 7.98
CA GLY A 36 -11.24 -2.32 8.54
C GLY A 36 -11.14 -2.41 10.06
N GLU A 37 -9.95 -2.33 10.61
CA GLU A 37 -9.70 -2.37 12.07
C GLU A 37 -10.14 -1.07 12.75
N THR A 38 -9.75 0.07 12.21
CA THR A 38 -9.95 1.40 12.82
C THR A 38 -11.39 1.88 12.72
N TYR A 39 -11.98 1.75 11.53
CA TYR A 39 -13.29 2.33 11.23
C TYR A 39 -14.40 1.29 11.07
N ARG A 40 -14.08 -0.01 11.15
CA ARG A 40 -15.03 -1.12 10.91
C ARG A 40 -15.76 -1.00 9.56
N ARG A 41 -15.06 -0.47 8.55
CA ARG A 41 -15.58 -0.27 7.19
C ARG A 41 -14.69 -0.97 6.17
N GLN A 42 -15.29 -1.36 5.04
CA GLN A 42 -14.58 -2.00 3.93
C GLN A 42 -14.83 -1.24 2.62
N PRO A 43 -14.31 -0.01 2.48
CA PRO A 43 -14.44 0.74 1.24
C PRO A 43 -13.56 0.14 0.14
N MET A 44 -13.91 0.45 -1.11
CA MET A 44 -13.02 0.20 -2.23
C MET A 44 -11.83 1.16 -2.18
N ILE A 45 -10.62 0.62 -2.08
CA ILE A 45 -9.35 1.37 -2.07
C ILE A 45 -8.59 1.04 -3.35
N VAL A 46 -8.30 2.07 -4.15
CA VAL A 46 -7.58 1.96 -5.43
C VAL A 46 -6.33 2.83 -5.38
N PRO A 47 -5.16 2.27 -5.03
CA PRO A 47 -3.91 3.01 -5.08
C PRO A 47 -3.45 3.19 -6.53
N THR A 48 -2.92 4.37 -6.84
CA THR A 48 -2.30 4.69 -8.13
C THR A 48 -0.79 4.80 -7.94
N VAL A 49 -0.02 4.08 -8.75
CA VAL A 49 1.45 4.10 -8.74
C VAL A 49 1.91 4.68 -10.07
N LEU A 50 2.80 5.65 -10.01
CA LEU A 50 3.41 6.29 -11.17
C LEU A 50 4.88 5.88 -11.21
N THR A 51 5.35 5.42 -12.36
CA THR A 51 6.77 5.26 -12.62
C THR A 51 7.35 6.61 -12.99
N VAL A 52 8.50 6.92 -12.42
CA VAL A 52 9.32 8.08 -12.81
C VAL A 52 10.60 7.52 -13.39
N ASP A 53 10.84 7.84 -14.66
CA ASP A 53 12.07 7.51 -15.37
C ASP A 53 13.03 8.70 -15.32
#